data_AF-A0A9W5RYN4-F1
#
_entry.id   AF-A0A9W5RYN4-F1
#
_cell.length_a   1.000
_cell.length_b   1.000
_cell.length_c   1.000
_cell.angle_alpha   90.00
_cell.angle_beta   90.00
_cell.angle_gamma   90.00
#
_symmetry.space_group_name_H-M   'P 1'
#
loop_
_entity.id
_entity.type
_entity.pdbx_description
1 polymer ?
#
loop_
_entity_poly.entity_id
_entity_poly.type
_entity_poly.pdbx_seq_one_letter_code
_entity_poly.pdbx_strand_id
1 'polypeptide(L)' 'MFLYKIEIELPGKLAHLILLADGDEKAFSYVESHVARHFVQTPEIRSTAIVEKKRLEPGSGYLIE' A
#
# COMPACT_ATOMS: atom_id res chain seq x y z
N MET A 1 -1.01 -11.30 10.93
CA MET A 1 -1.55 -10.08 10.31
C MET A 1 -0.72 -8.88 10.72
N PHE A 2 -0.44 -8.01 9.76
CA PHE A 2 0.35 -6.80 9.90
C PHE A 2 -0.40 -5.66 9.23
N LEU A 3 -0.18 -4.46 9.74
CA LEU A 3 -0.53 -3.21 9.08
C LEU A 3 0.67 -2.78 8.23
N TYR A 4 0.41 -2.38 6.98
CA TYR A 4 1.41 -2.00 5.98
C TYR A 4 1.15 -0.59 5.46
N LYS A 5 2.23 0.17 5.26
CA LYS A 5 2.27 1.38 4.43
C LYS A 5 3.12 1.03 3.20
N ILE A 6 2.46 0.92 2.06
CA ILE A 6 3.11 0.65 0.77
C ILE A 6 3.17 1.96 0.01
N GLU A 7 4.38 2.35 -0.39
CA GLU A 7 4.59 3.43 -1.36
C GLU A 7 4.45 2.86 -2.78
N ILE A 8 3.73 3.59 -3.62
CA ILE A 8 3.44 3.24 -5.01
C ILE A 8 3.91 4.42 -5.86
N GLU A 9 4.91 4.17 -6.69
CA GLU A 9 5.40 5.17 -7.64
C GLU A 9 4.54 5.16 -8.90
N LEU A 10 3.92 6.31 -9.18
CA LEU A 10 3.09 6.55 -10.37
C LEU A 10 3.74 7.64 -11.22
N PRO A 11 3.35 7.78 -12.51
CA PRO A 11 3.79 8.89 -13.34
C PRO A 11 3.48 10.24 -12.68
N GLY A 12 4.53 10.95 -12.27
CA GLY A 12 4.46 12.32 -11.74
C GLY A 12 3.96 12.46 -10.30
N LYS A 13 3.75 11.35 -9.56
CA LYS A 13 3.36 11.40 -8.14
C LYS A 13 3.68 10.12 -7.37
N LEU A 14 3.77 10.24 -6.06
CA LEU A 14 3.79 9.11 -5.12
C LEU A 14 2.41 8.93 -4.50
N ALA A 15 2.01 7.67 -4.33
CA ALA A 15 0.79 7.30 -3.60
C ALA A 15 1.15 6.36 -2.44
N HIS A 16 0.36 6.41 -1.38
CA HIS A 16 0.51 5.53 -0.23
C HIS A 16 -0.74 4.68 -0.06
N LEU A 17 -0.56 3.36 -0.02
CA LEU A 17 -1.60 2.40 0.29
C LEU A 17 -1.42 1.87 1.71
N ILE A 18 -2.41 2.11 2.56
CA ILE A 18 -2.46 1.56 3.92
C ILE A 18 -3.37 0.34 3.92
N LEU A 19 -2.85 -0.83 4.29
CA LEU A 19 -3.62 -2.07 4.24
C LEU A 19 -3.21 -3.08 5.32
N LEU A 20 -4.11 -4.01 5.63
CA LEU A 20 -3.86 -5.17 6.48
C LEU A 20 -3.60 -6.41 5.62
N ALA A 21 -2.54 -7.17 5.93
CA ALA A 21 -2.26 -8.45 5.27
C ALA A 21 -1.57 -9.44 6.21
N ASP A 22 -1.64 -10.73 5.89
CA ASP A 22 -0.99 -11.78 6.71
C ASP A 22 0.53 -11.84 6.53
N GLY A 23 1.05 -11.27 5.45
CA GLY A 23 2.46 -11.28 5.10
C GLY A 23 2.74 -10.43 3.87
N ASP A 24 4.01 -10.29 3.54
CA ASP A 24 4.50 -9.29 2.57
C ASP A 24 4.02 -9.62 1.15
N GLU A 25 4.06 -10.90 0.75
CA GLU A 25 3.54 -11.35 -0.56
C GLU A 25 2.06 -11.02 -0.74
N LYS A 26 1.23 -11.24 0.29
CA LYS A 26 -0.19 -10.87 0.26
C LYS A 26 -0.35 -9.35 0.19
N ALA A 27 0.47 -8.60 0.91
CA ALA A 27 0.38 -7.14 0.91
C ALA A 27 0.62 -6.58 -0.50
N PHE A 28 1.64 -7.08 -1.20
CA PHE A 28 1.91 -6.69 -2.59
C PHE A 28 0.83 -7.16 -3.57
N SER A 29 0.28 -8.38 -3.41
CA SER A 29 -0.74 -8.90 -4.33
C SER A 29 -2.05 -8.09 -4.31
N TYR A 30 -2.30 -7.31 -3.26
CA TYR A 30 -3.46 -6.42 -3.20
C TYR A 30 -3.26 -5.07 -3.88
N VAL A 31 -2.01 -4.64 -4.17
CA VAL A 31 -1.70 -3.29 -4.66
C VAL A 31 -2.43 -2.98 -5.96
N GLU A 32 -2.31 -3.83 -6.97
CA GLU A 32 -2.92 -3.59 -8.29
C GLU A 32 -4.45 -3.46 -8.19
N SER A 33 -5.10 -4.33 -7.41
CA SER A 33 -6.55 -4.27 -7.23
C SER A 33 -6.99 -2.97 -6.57
N HIS A 34 -6.23 -2.46 -5.60
CA HIS A 34 -6.53 -1.19 -4.95
C HIS A 34 -6.32 0.00 -5.89
N VAL A 35 -5.24 0.01 -6.67
CA VAL A 35 -4.97 1.07 -7.66
C VAL A 35 -6.09 1.10 -8.72
N ALA A 36 -6.47 -0.05 -9.26
CA ALA A 36 -7.52 -0.16 -10.27
C ALA A 36 -8.91 0.26 -9.75
N ARG A 37 -9.18 0.11 -8.45
CA ARG A 37 -10.45 0.56 -7.83
C ARG A 37 -10.46 2.05 -7.49
N HIS A 38 -9.29 2.64 -7.25
CA HIS A 38 -9.19 4.05 -6.87
C HIS A 38 -9.22 4.99 -8.08
N PHE A 39 -8.59 4.62 -9.19
CA PHE A 39 -8.51 5.44 -10.40
C PHE A 39 -9.50 5.00 -11.46
N VAL A 40 -10.12 5.97 -12.16
CA VAL A 40 -11.00 5.69 -13.31
C VAL A 40 -10.21 5.08 -14.48
N GLN A 41 -9.01 5.59 -14.72
CA GLN A 41 -8.03 5.01 -15.62
C GLN A 41 -6.84 4.57 -14.78
N THR A 42 -6.59 3.27 -14.70
CA THR A 42 -5.47 2.72 -13.93
C THR A 42 -4.15 3.29 -14.46
N PRO A 43 -3.39 4.06 -13.65
CA PRO A 43 -2.08 4.53 -14.06
C PRO A 43 -1.09 3.37 -14.10
N GLU A 44 -0.02 3.52 -14.90
CA GLU A 44 1.13 2.62 -14.85
C GLU A 44 1.76 2.66 -13.45
N ILE A 45 2.01 1.50 -12.86
CA ILE A 45 2.74 1.38 -11.59
C ILE A 45 4.22 1.20 -11.95
N ARG A 46 5.07 2.16 -11.60
CA ARG A 46 6.51 2.11 -11.89
C ARG A 46 7.25 1.23 -10.89
N SER A 47 6.93 1.39 -9.62
CA SER A 47 7.54 0.64 -8.52
C SER A 47 6.61 0.59 -7.32
N THR A 48 6.81 -0.40 -6.46
CA THR A 48 6.12 -0.52 -5.17
C THR A 48 7.11 -0.94 -4.10
N ALA A 49 6.97 -0.37 -2.90
CA ALA A 49 7.85 -0.68 -1.78
C ALA A 49 7.09 -0.64 -0.45
N ILE A 50 7.38 -1.58 0.44
CA ILE A 50 6.92 -1.49 1.83
C ILE A 50 7.83 -0.48 2.54
N VAL A 51 7.27 0.66 2.94
CA VAL A 51 8.02 1.70 3.68
C VAL A 51 7.83 1.56 5.19
N GLU A 52 6.70 1.04 5.64
CA GLU A 52 6.51 0.64 7.04
C GLU A 52 5.69 -0.64 7.17
N LYS A 53 6.01 -1.46 8.19
CA LYS A 53 5.29 -2.67 8.58
C LYS A 53 5.18 -2.73 10.10
N LYS A 54 3.95 -2.85 10.61
CA LYS A 54 3.66 -2.95 12.05
C LYS A 54 2.87 -4.22 12.32
N ARG A 55 3.17 -4.93 13.41
CA ARG A 55 2.31 -6.02 13.88
C ARG A 55 0.95 -5.42 14.25
N LEU A 56 -0.14 -6.08 13.83
CA LEU A 56 -1.47 -5.56 14.12
C LEU A 56 -1.84 -5.78 15.59
N GLU A 57 -1.91 -4.69 16.33
CA GLU A 57 -2.28 -4.63 17.75
C GLU A 57 -3.22 -3.45 18.01
N PRO A 58 -4.04 -3.46 19.08
CA PRO A 58 -4.86 -2.31 19.45
C PRO A 58 -4.03 -1.02 19.52
N GLY A 59 -4.45 0.01 18.78
CA GLY A 59 -3.72 1.28 18.68
C GLY A 59 -2.69 1.37 17.55
N SER A 60 -2.53 0.31 16.74
CA SER A 60 -1.70 0.35 15.53
C SER A 60 -2.24 1.37 14.52
N GLY A 61 -1.35 2.20 13.98
CA GLY A 61 -1.69 3.22 12.99
C GLY A 61 -0.46 3.78 12.27
N TYR A 62 -0.72 4.62 11.27
CA TYR A 62 0.29 5.39 10.56
C TYR A 62 0.01 6.87 10.67
N LEU A 63 1.09 7.63 10.81
CA LEU A 63 1.07 9.06 10.55
C LEU A 63 1.32 9.26 9.04
N ILE A 64 0.51 10.11 8.43
CA ILE A 64 0.64 10.50 7.02
C ILE A 64 0.80 12.03 7.01
N GLU A 65 1.86 12.51 6.37
CA GLU A 65 2.17 13.94 6.14
C GLU A 65 2.35 14.22 4.65
#